data_AF-A0A820P2A3-F1
#
_entry.id   AF-A0A820P2A3-F1
#
_cell.length_a   1.000
_cell.length_b   1.000
_cell.length_c   1.000
_cell.angle_alpha   90.00
_cell.angle_beta   90.00
_cell.angle_gamma   90.00
#
_symmetry.space_group_name_H-M   'P 1'
#
loop_
_entity.id
_entity.type
_entity.pdbx_description
1 polymer ?
#
loop_
_entity_poly.entity_id
_entity_poly.type
_entity_poly.pdbx_seq_one_letter_code
_entity_poly.pdbx_strand_id
1 'polypeptide(L)'
;MNDFTLYAISIILCLYILLISADNNETIDSMAIAKPHAKVCGDIRVTLFELRRGFDAHAISSCEISLGSVTYAPMHSLVNASTITSIRFPNLREVYGYMLLGYSSMRSFSSMFPRLSVIHGRDLYHGYSLIVMDNFALDELGLTSLINIRRGNIIIARNAQLCYAESLRWNDIMETKKSQVISRQNRDNCAFCPTCPSACWSPTQCQQRCSANCQGNCLSETICCPDECVGGCHYNNSTPTSTLICNACRNMRIYSTGTCVQQCPENMLKAGGSLCVTRQECTSFFLSTGYILEEINECVASCPSGFIRLSGSRCIRCTSSSENNYCNGACREKHIRSIGDFQSLKYCSRIHTLNIYNIETVESSGNNFLETLSAFSSLKQIDHEFTIHNVKIFSTLSIFSQLHRIGITSNASLTIEENEFLTELWPSTQQLPIVQGSVNIVRNARLCLKHIENFINYTTANEKELQVTNDTRNPYANGYLASCESSFLKITIDKIRSLTARINVAIPKESFLRSSGTAEHLRRPFLSVYYKTTRTKNETHFDATHSRKWLRVVEKVNYNPAPH
;
A
#
# COMPACT_ATOMS: atom_id res chain seq x y z
N MET A 1 -13.84 2.05 55.95
CA MET A 1 -12.92 0.90 55.91
C MET A 1 -13.74 -0.31 55.49
N ASN A 2 -13.36 -0.93 54.38
CA ASN A 2 -13.47 -2.38 54.07
C ASN A 2 -14.90 -2.99 53.99
N ASP A 3 -15.23 -3.95 53.12
CA ASP A 3 -14.57 -4.51 51.92
C ASP A 3 -15.59 -5.34 51.08
N PHE A 4 -15.27 -5.58 49.79
CA PHE A 4 -15.64 -6.72 48.90
C PHE A 4 -16.90 -7.58 49.23
N THR A 5 -18.01 -7.54 48.45
CA THR A 5 -18.30 -8.14 47.12
C THR A 5 -18.56 -9.66 46.99
N LEU A 6 -19.55 -9.98 46.14
CA LEU A 6 -19.58 -11.00 45.06
C LEU A 6 -20.34 -12.35 45.22
N TYR A 7 -21.53 -12.42 44.57
CA TYR A 7 -22.17 -13.52 43.77
C TYR A 7 -22.46 -14.91 44.37
N ALA A 8 -23.64 -15.48 44.01
CA ALA A 8 -23.73 -16.67 43.13
C ALA A 8 -25.17 -17.18 42.81
N ILE A 9 -25.50 -17.25 41.51
CA ILE A 9 -26.03 -18.44 40.77
C ILE A 9 -27.49 -18.95 40.96
N SER A 10 -28.04 -19.42 39.82
CA SER A 10 -29.25 -20.25 39.58
C SER A 10 -30.63 -19.55 39.60
N ILE A 11 -31.67 -19.98 38.86
CA ILE A 11 -31.86 -20.97 37.76
C ILE A 11 -33.22 -20.67 37.06
N ILE A 12 -33.49 -21.10 35.80
CA ILE A 12 -34.76 -21.74 35.34
C ILE A 12 -34.72 -22.17 33.86
N LEU A 13 -35.37 -23.31 33.58
CA LEU A 13 -35.44 -24.02 32.29
C LEU A 13 -36.54 -23.52 31.34
N CYS A 14 -36.45 -23.99 30.09
CA CYS A 14 -37.43 -23.86 29.02
C CYS A 14 -38.85 -24.34 29.38
N LEU A 15 -39.85 -23.71 28.76
CA LEU A 15 -41.17 -24.29 28.52
C LEU A 15 -41.58 -24.03 27.06
N TYR A 16 -41.88 -25.12 26.36
CA TYR A 16 -42.52 -25.11 25.03
C TYR A 16 -44.02 -24.85 25.23
N ILE A 17 -44.62 -23.94 24.45
CA ILE A 17 -46.08 -23.85 24.32
C ILE A 17 -46.44 -23.78 22.84
N LEU A 18 -47.22 -24.76 22.39
CA LEU A 18 -48.02 -24.71 21.17
C LEU A 18 -49.33 -23.99 21.48
N LEU A 19 -49.74 -23.03 20.64
CA LEU A 19 -51.13 -22.60 20.55
C LEU A 19 -51.53 -22.39 19.08
N ILE A 20 -52.76 -22.82 18.78
CA ILE A 20 -53.43 -22.72 17.48
C ILE A 20 -54.63 -21.79 17.65
N SER A 21 -54.77 -20.80 16.77
CA SER A 21 -56.01 -20.15 16.27
C SER A 21 -55.62 -18.82 15.60
N ALA A 22 -56.37 -18.22 14.68
CA ALA A 22 -57.47 -18.67 13.83
C ALA A 22 -57.35 -17.94 12.47
N ASP A 23 -58.11 -18.37 11.47
CA ASP A 23 -58.19 -17.67 10.17
C ASP A 23 -58.60 -16.20 10.33
N ASN A 24 -57.95 -15.33 9.57
CA ASN A 24 -58.60 -14.15 8.98
C ASN A 24 -58.07 -13.96 7.57
N ASN A 25 -59.00 -13.94 6.61
CA ASN A 25 -58.72 -14.03 5.19
C ASN A 25 -58.62 -12.62 4.59
N GLU A 26 -57.43 -12.04 4.56
CA GLU A 26 -57.12 -10.85 3.76
C GLU A 26 -56.13 -11.19 2.65
N THR A 27 -56.44 -10.73 1.44
CA THR A 27 -55.67 -10.97 0.23
C THR A 27 -54.33 -10.22 0.29
N ILE A 28 -53.26 -10.90 0.68
CA ILE A 28 -51.90 -10.38 0.57
C ILE A 28 -51.50 -10.43 -0.90
N ASP A 29 -51.56 -9.26 -1.54
CA ASP A 29 -50.97 -9.02 -2.85
C ASP A 29 -49.47 -9.35 -2.82
N SER A 30 -48.95 -9.86 -3.94
CA SER A 30 -47.68 -10.57 -3.99
C SER A 30 -46.45 -9.67 -3.73
N MET A 31 -46.12 -9.46 -2.45
CA MET A 31 -44.85 -8.84 -2.06
C MET A 31 -43.68 -9.73 -2.51
N ALA A 32 -43.02 -9.32 -3.58
CA ALA A 32 -41.79 -9.95 -4.06
C ALA A 32 -40.78 -10.05 -2.91
N ILE A 33 -40.34 -11.26 -2.62
CA ILE A 33 -39.31 -11.53 -1.60
C ILE A 33 -38.02 -10.85 -2.05
N ALA A 34 -37.72 -9.68 -1.49
CA ALA A 34 -36.49 -8.98 -1.75
C ALA A 34 -35.30 -9.88 -1.39
N LYS A 35 -34.41 -10.13 -2.35
CA LYS A 35 -33.15 -10.85 -2.09
C LYS A 35 -32.41 -10.12 -0.95
N PRO A 36 -31.86 -10.84 0.05
CA PRO A 36 -31.02 -10.21 1.06
C PRO A 36 -29.84 -9.52 0.34
N HIS A 37 -29.56 -8.28 0.73
CA HIS A 37 -28.48 -7.48 0.15
C HIS A 37 -27.13 -8.21 0.29
N ALA A 38 -26.25 -8.02 -0.71
CA ALA A 38 -24.90 -8.60 -0.70
C ALA A 38 -24.16 -8.17 0.57
N LYS A 39 -23.86 -9.12 1.47
CA LYS A 39 -23.31 -8.78 2.79
C LYS A 39 -21.89 -8.23 2.66
N VAL A 40 -21.71 -6.98 3.06
CA VAL A 40 -20.42 -6.29 3.09
C VAL A 40 -19.79 -6.43 4.48
N CYS A 41 -18.46 -6.62 4.52
CA CYS A 41 -17.66 -6.67 5.74
C CYS A 41 -16.48 -5.70 5.66
N GLY A 42 -15.89 -5.38 6.81
CA GLY A 42 -14.57 -4.74 6.89
C GLY A 42 -13.44 -5.75 6.65
N ASP A 43 -12.34 -5.61 7.38
CA ASP A 43 -11.26 -6.61 7.37
C ASP A 43 -11.77 -7.98 7.86
N ILE A 44 -11.34 -9.04 7.18
CA ILE A 44 -11.53 -10.42 7.61
C ILE A 44 -10.19 -10.91 8.15
N ARG A 45 -10.08 -11.09 9.48
CA ARG A 45 -8.84 -11.54 10.13
C ARG A 45 -9.07 -12.83 10.91
N VAL A 46 -8.29 -13.85 10.54
CA VAL A 46 -8.27 -15.18 11.15
C VAL A 46 -6.82 -15.49 11.50
N THR A 47 -6.29 -14.85 12.54
CA THR A 47 -4.96 -15.17 13.07
C THR A 47 -5.08 -15.92 14.39
N LEU A 48 -3.94 -16.41 14.90
CA LEU A 48 -3.84 -16.98 16.25
C LEU A 48 -4.44 -16.06 17.34
N PHE A 49 -4.38 -14.73 17.15
CA PHE A 49 -4.89 -13.76 18.11
C PHE A 49 -6.43 -13.75 18.17
N GLU A 50 -7.10 -13.65 17.01
CA GLU A 50 -8.57 -13.70 16.96
C GLU A 50 -9.09 -15.07 17.38
N LEU A 51 -8.44 -16.17 16.94
CA LEU A 51 -8.82 -17.54 17.31
C LEU A 51 -8.80 -17.75 18.83
N ARG A 52 -7.75 -17.28 19.51
CA ARG A 52 -7.65 -17.33 20.99
C ARG A 52 -8.69 -16.46 21.72
N ARG A 53 -9.30 -15.50 21.04
CA ARG A 53 -10.36 -14.62 21.59
C ARG A 53 -11.78 -15.14 21.32
N GLY A 54 -11.94 -16.34 20.76
CA GLY A 54 -13.25 -16.89 20.42
C GLY A 54 -13.80 -16.31 19.10
N PHE A 55 -12.99 -16.34 18.05
CA PHE A 55 -13.38 -15.94 16.70
C PHE A 55 -14.67 -16.64 16.24
N ASP A 56 -15.72 -15.86 15.97
CA ASP A 56 -16.95 -16.37 15.37
C ASP A 56 -16.88 -16.33 13.83
N ALA A 57 -16.72 -17.52 13.24
CA ALA A 57 -16.78 -17.71 11.80
C ALA A 57 -18.18 -17.40 11.21
N HIS A 58 -19.27 -17.57 11.97
CA HIS A 58 -20.65 -17.41 11.47
C HIS A 58 -21.01 -15.94 11.23
N ALA A 59 -20.49 -15.03 12.06
CA ALA A 59 -20.60 -13.59 11.86
C ALA A 59 -20.14 -13.13 10.47
N ILE A 60 -19.17 -13.81 9.85
CA ILE A 60 -18.56 -13.39 8.57
C ILE A 60 -18.58 -14.44 7.44
N SER A 61 -19.05 -15.67 7.66
CA SER A 61 -19.15 -16.71 6.63
C SER A 61 -20.09 -16.34 5.47
N SER A 62 -21.09 -15.51 5.76
CA SER A 62 -22.07 -14.99 4.80
C SER A 62 -21.56 -13.79 3.99
N CYS A 63 -20.32 -13.32 4.19
CA CYS A 63 -19.78 -12.16 3.50
C CYS A 63 -19.63 -12.39 1.98
N GLU A 64 -20.05 -11.42 1.18
CA GLU A 64 -19.84 -11.39 -0.27
C GLU A 64 -18.71 -10.43 -0.68
N ILE A 65 -18.55 -9.33 0.06
CA ILE A 65 -17.60 -8.25 -0.26
C ILE A 65 -16.84 -7.87 1.02
N SER A 66 -15.50 -7.99 1.00
CA SER A 66 -14.62 -7.39 2.00
C SER A 66 -14.17 -6.02 1.51
N LEU A 67 -14.62 -4.93 2.15
CA LEU A 67 -14.11 -3.57 1.89
C LEU A 67 -12.69 -3.36 2.41
N GLY A 68 -12.24 -4.21 3.35
CA GLY A 68 -10.87 -4.24 3.83
C GLY A 68 -10.04 -5.37 3.21
N SER A 69 -9.02 -5.79 3.95
CA SER A 69 -8.12 -6.89 3.60
C SER A 69 -8.54 -8.21 4.24
N VAL A 70 -8.17 -9.33 3.60
CA VAL A 70 -8.38 -10.68 4.12
C VAL A 70 -7.06 -11.26 4.61
N THR A 71 -6.96 -11.61 5.88
CA THR A 71 -5.78 -12.25 6.48
C THR A 71 -6.19 -13.56 7.12
N TYR A 72 -5.72 -14.68 6.57
CA TYR A 72 -5.90 -16.02 7.12
C TYR A 72 -4.51 -16.57 7.47
N ALA A 73 -4.16 -16.49 8.76
CA ALA A 73 -2.86 -16.85 9.31
C ALA A 73 -3.00 -17.54 10.69
N PRO A 74 -3.64 -18.73 10.75
CA PRO A 74 -4.07 -19.32 12.02
C PRO A 74 -2.91 -19.81 12.92
N MET A 75 -1.69 -19.94 12.39
CA MET A 75 -0.54 -20.59 13.06
C MET A 75 -0.87 -22.04 13.43
N HIS A 76 -0.96 -22.91 12.42
CA HIS A 76 -1.46 -24.29 12.55
C HIS A 76 -0.76 -25.13 13.64
N SER A 77 0.51 -24.86 13.97
CA SER A 77 1.26 -25.54 15.03
C SER A 77 0.75 -25.23 16.45
N LEU A 78 -0.14 -24.25 16.60
CA LEU A 78 -0.63 -23.73 17.89
C LEU A 78 -2.16 -23.77 18.01
N VAL A 79 -2.87 -24.42 17.07
CA VAL A 79 -4.34 -24.44 16.98
C VAL A 79 -4.85 -25.82 16.54
N ASN A 80 -5.96 -26.28 17.13
CA ASN A 80 -6.60 -27.55 16.79
C ASN A 80 -7.07 -27.59 15.33
N ALA A 81 -6.70 -28.65 14.60
CA ALA A 81 -6.99 -28.80 13.18
C ALA A 81 -8.50 -28.76 12.84
N SER A 82 -9.36 -29.33 13.70
CA SER A 82 -10.82 -29.32 13.51
C SER A 82 -11.38 -27.90 13.41
N THR A 83 -10.97 -27.00 14.32
CA THR A 83 -11.36 -25.59 14.35
C THR A 83 -10.90 -24.82 13.10
N ILE A 84 -9.78 -25.22 12.49
CA ILE A 84 -9.25 -24.58 11.28
C ILE A 84 -10.05 -25.01 10.05
N THR A 85 -10.40 -26.29 9.93
CA THR A 85 -11.06 -26.88 8.74
C THR A 85 -12.52 -26.45 8.53
N SER A 86 -13.17 -25.94 9.57
CA SER A 86 -14.55 -25.43 9.51
C SER A 86 -14.67 -24.00 9.00
N ILE A 87 -13.58 -23.22 8.95
CA ILE A 87 -13.60 -21.81 8.55
C ILE A 87 -13.64 -21.72 7.02
N ARG A 88 -14.73 -21.18 6.47
CA ARG A 88 -14.97 -21.04 5.01
C ARG A 88 -15.72 -19.75 4.70
N PHE A 89 -15.48 -19.21 3.51
CA PHE A 89 -16.08 -17.99 2.98
C PHE A 89 -16.75 -18.28 1.61
N PRO A 90 -17.78 -19.15 1.58
CA PRO A 90 -18.37 -19.66 0.33
C PRO A 90 -19.04 -18.60 -0.55
N ASN A 91 -19.34 -17.43 0.03
CA ASN A 91 -20.00 -16.32 -0.66
C ASN A 91 -19.03 -15.20 -1.08
N LEU A 92 -17.80 -15.17 -0.57
CA LEU A 92 -16.87 -14.06 -0.81
C LEU A 92 -16.46 -14.03 -2.29
N ARG A 93 -16.73 -12.90 -2.96
CA ARG A 93 -16.43 -12.62 -4.37
C ARG A 93 -15.38 -11.54 -4.53
N GLU A 94 -15.44 -10.51 -3.71
CA GLU A 94 -14.61 -9.30 -3.83
C GLU A 94 -13.80 -9.04 -2.56
N VAL A 95 -12.51 -8.76 -2.71
CA VAL A 95 -11.63 -8.22 -1.66
C VAL A 95 -11.05 -6.89 -2.12
N TYR A 96 -11.30 -5.81 -1.38
CA TYR A 96 -10.86 -4.48 -1.79
C TYR A 96 -9.42 -4.14 -1.39
N GLY A 97 -8.96 -4.64 -0.24
CA GLY A 97 -7.57 -4.55 0.19
C GLY A 97 -6.69 -5.66 -0.41
N TYR A 98 -5.75 -6.16 0.40
CA TYR A 98 -4.91 -7.31 0.05
C TYR A 98 -5.47 -8.63 0.63
N MET A 99 -4.93 -9.76 0.15
CA MET A 99 -5.22 -11.09 0.65
C MET A 99 -3.94 -11.81 1.08
N LEU A 100 -3.85 -12.17 2.36
CA LEU A 100 -2.73 -12.89 2.97
C LEU A 100 -3.21 -14.27 3.43
N LEU A 101 -2.62 -15.32 2.87
CA LEU A 101 -2.88 -16.73 3.16
C LEU A 101 -1.58 -17.39 3.64
N GLY A 102 -1.44 -17.63 4.93
CA GLY A 102 -0.18 -18.15 5.46
C GLY A 102 -0.27 -19.00 6.71
N TYR A 103 0.85 -19.66 7.05
CA TYR A 103 1.01 -20.45 8.27
C TYR A 103 -0.10 -21.50 8.50
N SER A 104 -0.76 -21.95 7.44
CA SER A 104 -1.90 -22.85 7.48
C SER A 104 -1.53 -24.30 7.17
N SER A 105 -2.38 -25.21 7.64
CA SER A 105 -2.37 -26.64 7.32
C SER A 105 -3.34 -27.01 6.17
N MET A 106 -3.93 -26.02 5.48
CA MET A 106 -4.79 -26.25 4.32
C MET A 106 -4.00 -26.85 3.14
N ARG A 107 -4.58 -27.85 2.47
CA ARG A 107 -4.05 -28.47 1.24
C ARG A 107 -4.42 -27.72 -0.04
N SER A 108 -5.57 -27.05 -0.05
CA SER A 108 -6.11 -26.26 -1.16
C SER A 108 -7.06 -25.20 -0.60
N PHE A 109 -7.06 -23.97 -1.12
CA PHE A 109 -8.03 -22.94 -0.70
C PHE A 109 -9.35 -22.97 -1.47
N SER A 110 -9.54 -23.91 -2.39
CA SER A 110 -10.74 -24.06 -3.23
C SER A 110 -12.05 -24.16 -2.43
N SER A 111 -12.07 -24.98 -1.37
CA SER A 111 -13.25 -25.09 -0.50
C SER A 111 -13.46 -23.88 0.42
N MET A 112 -12.46 -23.02 0.58
CA MET A 112 -12.48 -21.86 1.47
C MET A 112 -12.97 -20.61 0.75
N PHE A 113 -12.51 -20.38 -0.49
CA PHE A 113 -12.85 -19.21 -1.31
C PHE A 113 -13.39 -19.59 -2.71
N PRO A 114 -14.42 -20.45 -2.81
CA PRO A 114 -14.90 -21.03 -4.08
C PRO A 114 -15.47 -20.02 -5.08
N ARG A 115 -15.72 -18.78 -4.65
CA ARG A 115 -16.33 -17.71 -5.47
C ARG A 115 -15.50 -16.44 -5.57
N LEU A 116 -14.29 -16.40 -4.98
CA LEU A 116 -13.45 -15.21 -5.01
C LEU A 116 -13.03 -14.94 -6.46
N SER A 117 -13.46 -13.81 -7.00
CA SER A 117 -13.27 -13.44 -8.40
C SER A 117 -12.38 -12.23 -8.62
N VAL A 118 -12.34 -11.30 -7.65
CA VAL A 118 -11.56 -10.05 -7.75
C VAL A 118 -10.84 -9.70 -6.45
N ILE A 119 -9.56 -9.35 -6.58
CA ILE A 119 -8.79 -8.61 -5.57
C ILE A 119 -8.48 -7.22 -6.15
N HIS A 120 -9.02 -6.16 -5.54
CA HIS A 120 -8.85 -4.79 -6.07
C HIS A 120 -7.52 -4.15 -5.69
N GLY A 121 -6.89 -4.52 -4.57
CA GLY A 121 -5.58 -4.01 -4.17
C GLY A 121 -5.55 -2.49 -3.93
N ARG A 122 -6.60 -1.94 -3.29
CA ARG A 122 -6.61 -0.54 -2.81
C ARG A 122 -5.60 -0.35 -1.69
N ASP A 123 -5.64 -1.26 -0.73
CA ASP A 123 -4.61 -1.44 0.29
C ASP A 123 -3.67 -2.57 -0.13
N LEU A 124 -2.36 -2.41 0.12
CA LEU A 124 -1.32 -3.35 -0.29
C LEU A 124 -0.41 -3.68 0.89
N TYR A 125 -0.16 -4.96 1.14
CA TYR A 125 0.80 -5.39 2.15
C TYR A 125 2.21 -5.37 1.55
N HIS A 126 3.02 -4.35 1.89
CA HIS A 126 4.36 -4.13 1.32
C HIS A 126 4.38 -4.14 -0.23
N GLY A 127 3.34 -3.58 -0.87
CA GLY A 127 3.19 -3.54 -2.33
C GLY A 127 2.52 -4.78 -2.95
N TYR A 128 2.26 -5.83 -2.17
CA TYR A 128 1.57 -7.04 -2.63
C TYR A 128 0.07 -6.98 -2.35
N SER A 129 -0.74 -7.48 -3.29
CA SER A 129 -2.19 -7.67 -3.12
C SER A 129 -2.58 -9.12 -2.90
N LEU A 130 -1.72 -10.08 -3.28
CA LEU A 130 -1.88 -11.50 -2.93
C LEU A 130 -0.55 -12.04 -2.36
N ILE A 131 -0.63 -12.60 -1.15
CA ILE A 131 0.49 -13.10 -0.36
C ILE A 131 0.16 -14.53 0.07
N VAL A 132 0.90 -15.52 -0.43
CA VAL A 132 0.72 -16.93 -0.06
C VAL A 132 2.05 -17.48 0.47
N MET A 133 2.20 -17.63 1.79
CA MET A 133 3.48 -18.05 2.37
C MET A 133 3.43 -18.91 3.62
N ASP A 134 4.47 -19.72 3.82
CA ASP A 134 4.66 -20.58 5.00
C ASP A 134 3.53 -21.62 5.19
N ASN A 135 2.87 -22.05 4.11
CA ASN A 135 1.89 -23.12 4.12
C ASN A 135 2.57 -24.45 3.73
N PHE A 136 3.18 -25.13 4.70
CA PHE A 136 3.99 -26.33 4.44
C PHE A 136 3.19 -27.53 3.90
N ALA A 137 1.89 -27.59 4.16
CA ALA A 137 1.00 -28.67 3.73
C ALA A 137 0.13 -28.32 2.50
N LEU A 138 0.36 -27.16 1.88
CA LEU A 138 -0.41 -26.70 0.72
C LEU A 138 0.06 -27.44 -0.54
N ASP A 139 -0.81 -28.22 -1.16
CA ASP A 139 -0.53 -28.97 -2.39
C ASP A 139 -0.80 -28.11 -3.64
N GLU A 140 -1.80 -27.22 -3.57
CA GLU A 140 -2.29 -26.37 -4.67
C GLU A 140 -2.90 -25.05 -4.13
N LEU A 141 -2.96 -23.99 -4.95
CA LEU A 141 -3.58 -22.72 -4.52
C LEU A 141 -5.11 -22.83 -4.41
N GLY A 142 -5.77 -23.44 -5.40
CA GLY A 142 -7.22 -23.63 -5.41
C GLY A 142 -8.09 -22.37 -5.56
N LEU A 143 -7.54 -21.19 -5.88
CA LEU A 143 -8.32 -19.96 -6.11
C LEU A 143 -9.01 -19.95 -7.50
N THR A 144 -9.74 -21.02 -7.82
CA THR A 144 -10.20 -21.37 -9.18
C THR A 144 -11.04 -20.30 -9.88
N SER A 145 -11.79 -19.53 -9.10
CA SER A 145 -12.70 -18.50 -9.58
C SER A 145 -12.03 -17.12 -9.74
N LEU A 146 -10.73 -16.99 -9.40
CA LEU A 146 -10.02 -15.71 -9.44
C LEU A 146 -9.70 -15.31 -10.88
N ILE A 147 -10.45 -14.35 -11.40
CA ILE A 147 -10.32 -13.85 -12.77
C ILE A 147 -9.49 -12.57 -12.84
N ASN A 148 -9.50 -11.72 -11.79
CA ASN A 148 -8.81 -10.42 -11.86
C ASN A 148 -8.12 -9.99 -10.55
N ILE A 149 -6.87 -9.53 -10.66
CA ILE A 149 -6.16 -8.75 -9.64
C ILE A 149 -5.85 -7.38 -10.24
N ARG A 150 -6.48 -6.33 -9.70
CA ARG A 150 -6.45 -5.00 -10.34
C ARG A 150 -5.13 -4.27 -10.13
N ARG A 151 -4.65 -4.26 -8.89
CA ARG A 151 -3.44 -3.55 -8.43
C ARG A 151 -2.64 -4.41 -7.45
N GLY A 152 -1.34 -4.15 -7.37
CA GLY A 152 -0.41 -4.83 -6.47
C GLY A 152 0.34 -5.98 -7.11
N ASN A 153 1.41 -6.41 -6.43
CA ASN A 153 2.23 -7.56 -6.78
C ASN A 153 1.70 -8.86 -6.15
N ILE A 154 2.21 -10.00 -6.59
CA ILE A 154 1.91 -11.32 -6.05
C ILE A 154 3.19 -11.94 -5.48
N ILE A 155 3.12 -12.51 -4.27
CA ILE A 155 4.22 -13.31 -3.70
C ILE A 155 3.70 -14.66 -3.21
N ILE A 156 4.33 -15.73 -3.71
CA ILE A 156 4.04 -17.12 -3.38
C ILE A 156 5.36 -17.74 -2.94
N ALA A 157 5.60 -17.87 -1.64
CA ALA A 157 6.91 -18.25 -1.13
C ALA A 157 6.89 -19.17 0.09
N ARG A 158 7.86 -20.09 0.17
CA ARG A 158 8.04 -21.03 1.31
C ARG A 158 6.86 -21.99 1.51
N ASN A 159 6.22 -22.43 0.42
CA ASN A 159 5.16 -23.44 0.45
C ASN A 159 5.72 -24.77 -0.08
N ALA A 160 6.39 -25.54 0.78
CA ALA A 160 7.28 -26.64 0.38
C ALA A 160 6.63 -27.82 -0.38
N GLN A 161 5.30 -27.96 -0.34
CA GLN A 161 4.55 -28.97 -1.11
C GLN A 161 3.79 -28.40 -2.31
N LEU A 162 3.77 -27.07 -2.48
CA LEU A 162 2.90 -26.38 -3.42
C LEU A 162 3.31 -26.61 -4.87
N CYS A 163 2.43 -27.27 -5.62
CA CYS A 163 2.49 -27.39 -7.06
C CYS A 163 1.56 -26.37 -7.76
N TYR A 164 1.61 -26.35 -9.10
CA TYR A 164 0.72 -25.62 -10.01
C TYR A 164 0.75 -24.08 -9.93
N ALA A 165 1.41 -23.47 -8.94
CA ALA A 165 1.59 -22.02 -8.85
C ALA A 165 2.30 -21.42 -10.09
N GLU A 166 3.20 -22.17 -10.72
CA GLU A 166 3.94 -21.76 -11.92
C GLU A 166 3.26 -22.15 -13.23
N SER A 167 2.28 -23.06 -13.21
CA SER A 167 1.45 -23.38 -14.38
C SER A 167 0.33 -22.36 -14.62
N LEU A 168 0.16 -21.38 -13.73
CA LEU A 168 -0.83 -20.31 -13.87
C LEU A 168 -0.28 -19.16 -14.71
N ARG A 169 -1.06 -18.70 -15.69
CA ARG A 169 -0.77 -17.48 -16.46
C ARG A 169 -1.23 -16.27 -15.69
N TRP A 170 -0.43 -15.85 -14.72
CA TRP A 170 -0.70 -14.67 -13.87
C TRP A 170 -0.90 -13.38 -14.68
N ASN A 171 -0.26 -13.25 -15.84
CA ASN A 171 -0.44 -12.10 -16.75
C ASN A 171 -1.86 -11.98 -17.32
N ASP A 172 -2.67 -13.05 -17.29
CA ASP A 172 -4.09 -12.98 -17.67
C ASP A 172 -4.95 -12.43 -16.52
N ILE A 173 -4.56 -12.73 -15.27
CA ILE A 173 -5.28 -12.34 -14.04
C ILE A 173 -4.92 -10.91 -13.64
N MET A 174 -3.67 -10.47 -13.80
CA MET A 174 -3.23 -9.12 -13.42
C MET A 174 -3.68 -8.07 -14.45
N GLU A 175 -4.46 -7.08 -14.02
CA GLU A 175 -4.84 -5.91 -14.86
C GLU A 175 -3.60 -5.04 -15.13
N THR A 176 -2.81 -4.77 -14.08
CA THR A 176 -1.55 -4.01 -14.18
C THR A 176 -0.42 -4.86 -14.75
N LYS A 177 -0.09 -4.68 -16.04
CA LYS A 177 0.95 -5.46 -16.75
C LYS A 177 2.41 -5.19 -16.29
N LYS A 178 2.62 -4.24 -15.37
CA LYS A 178 3.89 -4.00 -14.68
C LYS A 178 3.99 -4.73 -13.32
N SER A 179 2.91 -5.32 -12.81
CA SER A 179 2.95 -6.03 -11.53
C SER A 179 3.86 -7.25 -11.60
N GLN A 180 4.62 -7.48 -10.53
CA GLN A 180 5.52 -8.62 -10.41
C GLN A 180 4.84 -9.81 -9.73
N VAL A 181 5.28 -11.02 -10.11
CA VAL A 181 4.94 -12.28 -9.45
C VAL A 181 6.23 -12.94 -8.97
N ILE A 182 6.35 -13.16 -7.67
CA ILE A 182 7.52 -13.78 -7.04
C ILE A 182 7.13 -15.18 -6.55
N SER A 183 7.53 -16.21 -7.30
CA SER A 183 7.57 -17.62 -6.86
C SER A 183 8.97 -17.93 -6.35
N ARG A 184 9.10 -18.48 -5.13
CA ARG A 184 10.38 -18.98 -4.59
C ARG A 184 10.20 -19.94 -3.44
N GLN A 185 11.08 -20.93 -3.29
CA GLN A 185 11.03 -21.89 -2.16
C GLN A 185 9.67 -22.62 -2.09
N ASN A 186 9.06 -22.88 -3.25
CA ASN A 186 7.90 -23.76 -3.41
C ASN A 186 8.40 -25.15 -3.88
N ARG A 187 7.51 -26.06 -4.28
CA ARG A 187 7.94 -27.40 -4.72
C ARG A 187 8.45 -27.39 -6.16
N ASP A 188 9.72 -27.77 -6.33
CA ASP A 188 10.31 -28.02 -7.66
C ASP A 188 9.82 -29.35 -8.26
N ASN A 189 9.90 -29.48 -9.60
CA ASN A 189 9.62 -30.71 -10.37
C ASN A 189 8.20 -31.30 -10.19
N CYS A 190 7.18 -30.44 -10.10
CA CYS A 190 5.78 -30.87 -10.20
C CYS A 190 5.42 -31.37 -11.61
N ALA A 191 4.46 -32.29 -11.70
CA ALA A 191 3.91 -32.71 -12.99
C ALA A 191 3.17 -31.54 -13.67
N PHE A 192 3.36 -31.37 -14.98
CA PHE A 192 2.64 -30.35 -15.74
C PHE A 192 1.15 -30.71 -15.90
N CYS A 193 0.28 -29.70 -16.03
CA CYS A 193 -1.18 -29.84 -16.10
C CYS A 193 -1.63 -30.94 -17.09
N PRO A 194 -2.10 -32.11 -16.62
CA PRO A 194 -2.32 -33.26 -17.51
C PRO A 194 -3.59 -33.15 -18.36
N THR A 195 -4.61 -32.40 -17.89
CA THR A 195 -5.90 -32.27 -18.57
C THR A 195 -6.14 -30.91 -19.23
N CYS A 196 -5.21 -29.95 -19.08
CA CYS A 196 -5.45 -28.55 -19.44
C CYS A 196 -4.47 -28.09 -20.53
N PRO A 197 -4.92 -27.44 -21.62
CA PRO A 197 -4.07 -27.11 -22.78
C PRO A 197 -2.86 -26.19 -22.54
N SER A 198 -2.73 -25.59 -21.35
CA SER A 198 -1.59 -24.69 -21.04
C SER A 198 -1.56 -24.12 -19.63
N ALA A 199 -2.67 -24.11 -18.87
CA ALA A 199 -2.67 -23.59 -17.50
C ALA A 199 -3.77 -24.20 -16.63
N CYS A 200 -3.45 -24.43 -15.35
CA CYS A 200 -4.34 -25.06 -14.38
C CYS A 200 -4.09 -24.58 -12.96
N TRP A 201 -5.14 -24.62 -12.14
CA TRP A 201 -5.11 -24.42 -10.69
C TRP A 201 -4.78 -25.71 -9.92
N SER A 202 -5.11 -26.85 -10.51
CA SER A 202 -4.95 -28.21 -9.99
C SER A 202 -4.86 -29.22 -11.15
N PRO A 203 -4.56 -30.52 -10.93
CA PRO A 203 -4.48 -31.52 -12.01
C PRO A 203 -5.74 -31.68 -12.86
N THR A 204 -6.90 -31.23 -12.35
CA THR A 204 -8.22 -31.42 -12.96
C THR A 204 -8.99 -30.11 -13.21
N GLN A 205 -8.50 -28.96 -12.74
CA GLN A 205 -9.17 -27.66 -12.89
C GLN A 205 -8.31 -26.68 -13.67
N CYS A 206 -8.73 -26.40 -14.91
CA CYS A 206 -8.03 -25.48 -15.79
C CYS A 206 -8.23 -24.02 -15.37
N GLN A 207 -7.24 -23.17 -15.67
CA GLN A 207 -7.43 -21.72 -15.54
C GLN A 207 -8.42 -21.26 -16.62
N GLN A 208 -9.49 -20.58 -16.22
CA GLN A 208 -10.46 -20.02 -17.15
C GLN A 208 -9.77 -19.06 -18.14
N ARG A 209 -10.15 -19.16 -19.41
CA ARG A 209 -9.72 -18.24 -20.47
C ARG A 209 -10.88 -17.46 -21.03
N CYS A 210 -10.56 -16.25 -21.46
CA CYS A 210 -11.43 -15.42 -22.26
C CYS A 210 -10.85 -15.29 -23.67
N SER A 211 -11.71 -15.20 -24.69
CA SER A 211 -11.29 -14.75 -26.01
C SER A 211 -10.63 -13.37 -25.91
N ALA A 212 -9.67 -13.10 -26.80
CA ALA A 212 -9.01 -11.79 -26.91
C ALA A 212 -10.02 -10.63 -27.06
N ASN A 213 -11.17 -10.90 -27.69
CA ASN A 213 -12.24 -9.93 -27.90
C ASN A 213 -12.93 -9.50 -26.59
N CYS A 214 -12.85 -10.30 -25.52
CA CYS A 214 -13.50 -10.02 -24.24
C CYS A 214 -12.62 -9.24 -23.25
N GLN A 215 -11.43 -8.78 -23.66
CA GLN A 215 -10.49 -8.01 -22.82
C GLN A 215 -10.17 -8.65 -21.44
N GLY A 216 -10.21 -9.98 -21.35
CA GLY A 216 -10.00 -10.71 -20.08
C GLY A 216 -11.21 -10.79 -19.14
N ASN A 217 -12.42 -10.46 -19.59
CA ASN A 217 -13.63 -10.47 -18.78
C ASN A 217 -14.77 -11.28 -19.46
N CYS A 218 -15.00 -12.51 -19.01
CA CYS A 218 -15.90 -13.45 -19.67
C CYS A 218 -16.58 -14.43 -18.70
N LEU A 219 -17.65 -15.06 -19.16
CA LEU A 219 -18.25 -16.25 -18.54
C LEU A 219 -17.59 -17.54 -19.09
N SER A 220 -17.24 -17.54 -20.37
CA SER A 220 -16.59 -18.65 -21.08
C SER A 220 -15.67 -18.12 -22.17
N GLU A 221 -14.93 -18.99 -22.86
CA GLU A 221 -14.09 -18.58 -23.99
C GLU A 221 -14.87 -17.86 -25.11
N THR A 222 -16.17 -18.13 -25.24
CA THR A 222 -17.05 -17.57 -26.28
C THR A 222 -18.00 -16.46 -25.81
N ILE A 223 -18.26 -16.34 -24.50
CA ILE A 223 -19.25 -15.41 -23.94
C ILE A 223 -18.54 -14.33 -23.13
N CYS A 224 -18.37 -13.15 -23.73
CA CYS A 224 -17.88 -11.96 -23.04
C CYS A 224 -18.91 -11.46 -22.02
N CYS A 225 -18.42 -10.89 -20.91
CA CYS A 225 -19.27 -10.18 -19.96
C CYS A 225 -19.48 -8.72 -20.38
N PRO A 226 -20.53 -8.05 -19.89
CA PRO A 226 -20.70 -6.60 -20.06
C PRO A 226 -19.48 -5.79 -19.62
N ASP A 227 -19.23 -4.66 -20.27
CA ASP A 227 -18.03 -3.83 -20.08
C ASP A 227 -17.94 -3.22 -18.67
N GLU A 228 -19.09 -2.95 -18.05
CA GLU A 228 -19.22 -2.50 -16.66
C GLU A 228 -18.87 -3.57 -15.61
N CYS A 229 -18.76 -4.85 -16.01
CA CYS A 229 -18.31 -5.92 -15.14
C CYS A 229 -16.77 -5.97 -15.03
N VAL A 230 -16.27 -6.58 -13.95
CA VAL A 230 -14.90 -7.08 -13.83
C VAL A 230 -14.92 -8.41 -13.06
N GLY A 231 -13.94 -9.29 -13.31
CA GLY A 231 -13.85 -10.59 -12.65
C GLY A 231 -14.87 -11.63 -13.14
N GLY A 232 -15.36 -11.48 -14.37
CA GLY A 232 -16.37 -12.36 -14.95
C GLY A 232 -17.81 -12.04 -14.55
N CYS A 233 -18.72 -12.90 -14.98
CA CYS A 233 -20.17 -12.79 -14.80
C CYS A 233 -20.79 -14.19 -14.77
N HIS A 234 -22.06 -14.28 -14.40
CA HIS A 234 -22.85 -15.52 -14.38
C HIS A 234 -24.29 -15.25 -14.81
N TYR A 235 -25.00 -16.28 -15.26
CA TYR A 235 -26.40 -16.14 -15.63
C TYR A 235 -27.30 -15.88 -14.42
N ASN A 236 -28.30 -15.02 -14.61
CA ASN A 236 -29.39 -14.83 -13.67
C ASN A 236 -30.39 -15.98 -13.76
N ASN A 237 -30.21 -16.99 -12.91
CA ASN A 237 -31.15 -18.12 -12.81
C ASN A 237 -32.53 -17.74 -12.23
N SER A 238 -32.77 -16.45 -11.91
CA SER A 238 -34.04 -15.95 -11.36
C SER A 238 -34.94 -15.26 -12.40
N THR A 239 -34.52 -15.13 -13.66
CA THR A 239 -35.31 -14.49 -14.74
C THR A 239 -35.46 -15.41 -15.95
N PRO A 240 -36.61 -15.40 -16.65
CA PRO A 240 -36.80 -16.21 -17.86
C PRO A 240 -35.92 -15.75 -19.03
N THR A 241 -35.44 -14.50 -19.01
CA THR A 241 -34.37 -14.01 -19.87
C THR A 241 -33.00 -14.29 -19.23
N SER A 242 -32.09 -14.88 -20.00
CA SER A 242 -30.72 -15.26 -19.60
C SER A 242 -29.78 -14.06 -19.51
N THR A 243 -30.14 -13.08 -18.67
CA THR A 243 -29.33 -11.90 -18.37
C THR A 243 -28.05 -12.28 -17.62
N LEU A 244 -26.92 -11.64 -17.96
CA LEU A 244 -25.64 -11.82 -17.28
C LEU A 244 -25.53 -10.83 -16.11
N ILE A 245 -25.19 -11.34 -14.93
CA ILE A 245 -24.91 -10.56 -13.72
C ILE A 245 -23.39 -10.54 -13.51
N CYS A 246 -22.82 -9.36 -13.30
CA CYS A 246 -21.40 -9.21 -12.98
C CYS A 246 -21.02 -9.92 -11.66
N ASN A 247 -19.82 -10.49 -11.59
CA ASN A 247 -19.26 -10.96 -10.32
C ASN A 247 -18.81 -9.78 -9.44
N ALA A 248 -18.20 -8.77 -10.06
CA ALA A 248 -17.82 -7.49 -9.48
C ALA A 248 -18.02 -6.35 -10.50
N CYS A 249 -18.09 -5.10 -10.04
CA CYS A 249 -18.24 -3.93 -10.92
C CYS A 249 -16.90 -3.25 -11.18
N ARG A 250 -16.68 -2.80 -12.43
CA ARG A 250 -15.44 -2.13 -12.86
C ARG A 250 -15.22 -0.80 -12.15
N ASN A 251 -16.30 -0.02 -11.94
CA ASN A 251 -16.24 1.32 -11.37
C ASN A 251 -17.04 1.39 -10.07
N MET A 252 -18.36 1.55 -10.15
CA MET A 252 -19.24 1.66 -8.99
C MET A 252 -20.34 0.57 -9.01
N ARG A 253 -20.84 0.20 -7.82
CA ARG A 253 -21.92 -0.80 -7.62
C ARG A 253 -23.02 -0.22 -6.75
N ILE A 254 -24.25 -0.19 -7.23
CA ILE A 254 -25.42 0.13 -6.39
C ILE A 254 -25.60 -1.00 -5.37
N TYR A 255 -25.57 -0.66 -4.08
CA TYR A 255 -25.56 -1.65 -2.99
C TYR A 255 -26.87 -2.45 -2.92
N SER A 256 -28.02 -1.77 -3.04
CA SER A 256 -29.34 -2.39 -2.93
C SER A 256 -29.65 -3.38 -4.05
N THR A 257 -29.30 -3.07 -5.30
CA THR A 257 -29.60 -3.89 -6.49
C THR A 257 -28.44 -4.76 -6.98
N GLY A 258 -27.20 -4.43 -6.59
CA GLY A 258 -25.98 -5.00 -7.16
C GLY A 258 -25.63 -4.51 -8.57
N THR A 259 -26.35 -3.55 -9.13
CA THR A 259 -26.14 -3.04 -10.50
C THR A 259 -24.83 -2.28 -10.61
N CYS A 260 -24.06 -2.54 -11.66
CA CYS A 260 -22.84 -1.80 -11.97
C CYS A 260 -23.16 -0.49 -12.70
N VAL A 261 -22.52 0.60 -12.26
CA VAL A 261 -22.69 1.95 -12.83
C VAL A 261 -21.34 2.65 -12.95
N GLN A 262 -21.23 3.61 -13.87
CA GLN A 262 -19.99 4.36 -14.11
C GLN A 262 -19.66 5.30 -12.94
N GLN A 263 -20.67 5.98 -12.40
CA GLN A 263 -20.60 6.88 -11.25
C GLN A 263 -21.86 6.67 -10.39
N CYS A 264 -21.80 6.97 -9.09
CA CYS A 264 -23.00 6.94 -8.27
C CYS A 264 -24.03 7.96 -8.75
N PRO A 265 -25.34 7.60 -8.81
CA PRO A 265 -26.42 8.55 -9.02
C PRO A 265 -26.38 9.70 -8.00
N GLU A 266 -26.80 10.91 -8.39
CA GLU A 266 -26.70 12.13 -7.57
C GLU A 266 -27.47 12.04 -6.23
N ASN A 267 -28.47 11.16 -6.13
CA ASN A 267 -29.25 10.92 -4.92
C ASN A 267 -28.63 9.85 -3.99
N MET A 268 -27.50 9.25 -4.35
CA MET A 268 -26.78 8.23 -3.59
C MET A 268 -25.44 8.71 -3.06
N LEU A 269 -25.00 8.11 -1.96
CA LEU A 269 -23.71 8.36 -1.33
C LEU A 269 -22.69 7.30 -1.75
N LYS A 270 -21.44 7.70 -1.92
CA LYS A 270 -20.31 6.79 -2.15
C LYS A 270 -19.83 6.19 -0.82
N ALA A 271 -19.95 4.87 -0.67
CA ALA A 271 -19.46 4.10 0.47
C ALA A 271 -18.26 3.24 0.07
N GLY A 272 -17.25 3.14 0.94
CA GLY A 272 -16.10 2.24 0.77
C GLY A 272 -15.29 2.44 -0.52
N GLY A 273 -15.44 3.58 -1.20
CA GLY A 273 -14.74 3.93 -2.44
C GLY A 273 -15.34 3.38 -3.76
N SER A 274 -16.32 2.49 -3.72
CA SER A 274 -16.91 1.83 -4.92
C SER A 274 -18.40 1.47 -4.82
N LEU A 275 -19.00 1.57 -3.64
CA LEU A 275 -20.40 1.24 -3.46
C LEU A 275 -21.24 2.51 -3.47
N CYS A 276 -22.44 2.45 -4.03
CA CYS A 276 -23.42 3.53 -3.98
C CYS A 276 -24.54 3.08 -3.04
N VAL A 277 -24.70 3.81 -1.94
CA VAL A 277 -25.70 3.53 -0.89
C VAL A 277 -26.70 4.68 -0.81
N THR A 278 -27.94 4.40 -0.45
CA THR A 278 -28.89 5.46 -0.09
C THR A 278 -28.48 6.12 1.24
N ARG A 279 -29.02 7.32 1.52
CA ARG A 279 -28.82 7.99 2.82
C ARG A 279 -29.29 7.12 4.00
N GLN A 280 -30.35 6.32 3.80
CA GLN A 280 -30.87 5.38 4.80
C GLN A 280 -29.98 4.15 4.97
N GLU A 281 -29.47 3.57 3.88
CA GLU A 281 -28.52 2.46 3.94
C GLU A 281 -27.21 2.86 4.64
N CYS A 282 -26.72 4.08 4.43
CA CYS A 282 -25.47 4.54 5.04
C CYS A 282 -25.44 4.39 6.56
N THR A 283 -26.55 4.68 7.25
CA THR A 283 -26.58 4.66 8.72
C THR A 283 -26.45 3.24 9.28
N SER A 284 -26.98 2.22 8.59
CA SER A 284 -26.87 0.81 8.96
C SER A 284 -25.62 0.11 8.41
N PHE A 285 -24.99 0.69 7.37
CA PHE A 285 -23.93 0.05 6.58
C PHE A 285 -22.71 -0.42 7.39
N PHE A 286 -22.08 0.47 8.16
CA PHE A 286 -20.87 0.15 8.94
C PHE A 286 -21.22 -0.35 10.34
N LEU A 287 -21.80 -1.56 10.46
CA LEU A 287 -22.26 -2.10 11.76
C LEU A 287 -23.16 -1.11 12.53
N SER A 288 -24.06 -0.43 11.83
CA SER A 288 -24.90 0.66 12.37
C SER A 288 -24.17 1.91 12.89
N THR A 289 -22.92 2.13 12.47
CA THR A 289 -22.14 3.34 12.81
C THR A 289 -21.72 4.18 11.60
N GLY A 290 -22.41 4.07 10.47
CA GLY A 290 -22.08 4.90 9.30
C GLY A 290 -22.52 6.36 9.47
N TYR A 291 -21.77 7.26 8.84
CA TYR A 291 -22.00 8.71 8.84
C TYR A 291 -22.01 9.28 7.43
N ILE A 292 -22.90 10.24 7.20
CA ILE A 292 -23.08 10.94 5.93
C ILE A 292 -22.21 12.20 5.92
N LEU A 293 -21.39 12.37 4.88
CA LEU A 293 -20.73 13.64 4.52
C LEU A 293 -21.47 14.26 3.34
N GLU A 294 -22.32 15.24 3.61
CA GLU A 294 -23.20 15.85 2.60
C GLU A 294 -22.43 16.68 1.56
N GLU A 295 -21.37 17.37 1.97
CA GLU A 295 -20.54 18.22 1.09
C GLU A 295 -19.87 17.47 -0.08
N ILE A 296 -19.62 16.17 0.08
CA ILE A 296 -18.93 15.34 -0.93
C ILE A 296 -19.72 14.08 -1.30
N ASN A 297 -20.97 13.95 -0.83
CA ASN A 297 -21.83 12.78 -0.98
C ASN A 297 -21.11 11.44 -0.67
N GLU A 298 -20.37 11.37 0.44
CA GLU A 298 -19.71 10.13 0.90
C GLU A 298 -20.37 9.56 2.17
N CYS A 299 -20.29 8.25 2.32
CA CYS A 299 -20.66 7.50 3.51
C CYS A 299 -19.41 6.87 4.13
N VAL A 300 -19.13 7.19 5.40
CA VAL A 300 -17.89 6.82 6.11
C VAL A 300 -18.18 6.13 7.44
N ALA A 301 -17.24 5.32 7.92
CA ALA A 301 -17.33 4.67 9.24
C ALA A 301 -17.08 5.65 10.42
N SER A 302 -16.44 6.79 10.17
CA SER A 302 -16.16 7.84 11.17
C SER A 302 -15.93 9.17 10.46
N CYS A 303 -16.37 10.29 11.04
CA CYS A 303 -16.08 11.62 10.47
C CYS A 303 -14.56 11.81 10.32
N PRO A 304 -14.06 12.16 9.11
CA PRO A 304 -12.65 12.45 8.91
C PRO A 304 -12.30 13.80 9.55
N SER A 305 -11.01 14.03 9.76
CA SER A 305 -10.53 15.29 10.34
C SER A 305 -10.93 16.48 9.44
N GLY A 306 -11.25 17.63 10.04
CA GLY A 306 -11.95 18.76 9.42
C GLY A 306 -13.48 18.69 9.51
N PHE A 307 -14.04 17.58 10.01
CA PHE A 307 -15.49 17.38 10.23
C PHE A 307 -15.79 16.99 11.68
N ILE A 308 -16.98 17.37 12.17
CA ILE A 308 -17.54 16.92 13.45
C ILE A 308 -18.80 16.09 13.25
N ARG A 309 -18.99 15.12 14.14
CA ARG A 309 -20.24 14.39 14.29
C ARG A 309 -21.30 15.31 14.91
N LEU A 310 -22.44 15.44 14.26
CA LEU A 310 -23.65 16.00 14.86
C LEU A 310 -24.54 14.90 15.47
N SER A 311 -25.64 15.31 16.10
CA SER A 311 -26.75 14.42 16.46
C SER A 311 -27.34 13.77 15.20
N GLY A 312 -27.52 12.46 15.21
CA GLY A 312 -27.78 11.65 14.01
C GLY A 312 -26.51 11.33 13.22
N SER A 313 -26.58 10.37 12.29
CA SER A 313 -25.43 9.87 11.51
C SER A 313 -24.93 10.86 10.43
N ARG A 314 -24.51 12.06 10.84
CA ARG A 314 -24.07 13.15 9.95
C ARG A 314 -22.74 13.73 10.41
N CYS A 315 -21.86 13.98 9.45
CA CYS A 315 -20.64 14.75 9.62
C CYS A 315 -20.81 16.09 8.92
N ILE A 316 -20.66 17.18 9.66
CA ILE A 316 -20.57 18.53 9.07
C ILE A 316 -19.14 19.02 9.16
N ARG A 317 -18.72 19.86 8.21
CA ARG A 317 -17.45 20.55 8.32
C ARG A 317 -17.44 21.49 9.50
N CYS A 318 -16.27 21.62 10.10
CA CYS A 318 -16.07 22.48 11.25
C CYS A 318 -16.31 23.96 10.90
N THR A 319 -16.98 24.67 11.81
CA THR A 319 -17.02 26.12 11.79
C THR A 319 -15.65 26.68 12.16
N SER A 320 -15.37 27.93 11.78
CA SER A 320 -14.15 28.65 12.17
C SER A 320 -13.95 28.79 13.69
N SER A 321 -15.01 28.58 14.48
CA SER A 321 -15.01 28.61 15.95
C SER A 321 -14.78 27.24 16.62
N SER A 322 -14.58 26.16 15.86
CA SER A 322 -14.52 24.80 16.41
C SER A 322 -13.09 24.40 16.86
N GLU A 323 -12.74 24.67 18.12
CA GLU A 323 -11.38 24.43 18.68
C GLU A 323 -11.00 22.96 18.95
N ASN A 324 -11.77 21.97 18.50
CA ASN A 324 -11.44 20.57 18.80
C ASN A 324 -10.34 20.01 17.88
N ASN A 325 -9.62 19.00 18.37
CA ASN A 325 -8.50 18.39 17.67
C ASN A 325 -8.86 17.88 16.27
N TYR A 326 -10.01 17.21 16.10
CA TYR A 326 -10.43 16.69 14.79
C TYR A 326 -10.66 17.81 13.77
N CYS A 327 -11.24 18.94 14.18
CA CYS A 327 -11.40 20.12 13.32
C CYS A 327 -10.07 20.71 12.86
N ASN A 328 -9.09 20.72 13.76
CA ASN A 328 -7.71 21.12 13.46
C ASN A 328 -6.93 20.02 12.70
N GLY A 329 -7.63 19.16 11.96
CA GLY A 329 -7.08 18.12 11.13
C GLY A 329 -6.26 17.07 11.90
N ALA A 330 -6.45 16.94 13.22
CA ALA A 330 -5.61 16.07 14.02
C ALA A 330 -5.89 14.59 13.74
N CYS A 331 -4.82 13.84 13.63
CA CYS A 331 -4.75 12.40 13.49
C CYS A 331 -3.75 11.87 14.52
N ARG A 332 -4.00 10.67 15.08
CA ARG A 332 -3.15 10.11 16.14
C ARG A 332 -1.88 9.47 15.54
N GLU A 333 -1.92 8.18 15.26
CA GLU A 333 -0.78 7.42 14.73
C GLU A 333 -1.03 7.06 13.27
N LYS A 334 0.02 7.21 12.43
CA LYS A 334 0.02 6.84 11.02
C LYS A 334 1.30 6.07 10.70
N HIS A 335 1.13 4.84 10.24
CA HIS A 335 2.23 3.96 9.83
C HIS A 335 2.08 3.65 8.35
N ILE A 336 3.08 4.06 7.57
CA ILE A 336 3.08 4.00 6.11
C ILE A 336 4.16 2.99 5.70
N ARG A 337 3.72 1.85 5.16
CA ARG A 337 4.52 0.70 4.70
C ARG A 337 4.40 0.48 3.19
N SER A 338 3.45 1.15 2.53
CA SER A 338 3.23 1.11 1.10
C SER A 338 2.78 2.47 0.56
N ILE A 339 2.85 2.66 -0.76
CA ILE A 339 2.28 3.83 -1.45
C ILE A 339 0.74 3.89 -1.26
N GLY A 340 0.05 2.75 -1.10
CA GLY A 340 -1.40 2.75 -0.84
C GLY A 340 -1.76 3.45 0.47
N ASP A 341 -0.96 3.22 1.51
CA ASP A 341 -1.19 3.71 2.86
C ASP A 341 -1.17 5.25 2.94
N PHE A 342 -0.56 5.93 1.97
CA PHE A 342 -0.61 7.40 1.85
C PHE A 342 -2.05 7.93 1.87
N GLN A 343 -3.02 7.21 1.29
CA GLN A 343 -4.42 7.63 1.31
C GLN A 343 -4.99 7.79 2.74
N SER A 344 -4.42 7.10 3.72
CA SER A 344 -4.79 7.25 5.13
C SER A 344 -4.40 8.60 5.74
N LEU A 345 -3.54 9.38 5.07
CA LEU A 345 -3.15 10.73 5.47
C LEU A 345 -4.12 11.81 4.96
N LYS A 346 -4.99 11.45 4.01
CA LYS A 346 -5.98 12.37 3.46
C LYS A 346 -6.82 12.99 4.58
N TYR A 347 -6.99 14.30 4.55
CA TYR A 347 -7.66 15.13 5.56
C TYR A 347 -6.90 15.33 6.88
N CYS A 348 -5.76 14.65 7.14
CA CYS A 348 -4.89 15.00 8.26
C CYS A 348 -4.14 16.30 7.95
N SER A 349 -4.20 17.29 8.85
CA SER A 349 -3.31 18.47 8.84
C SER A 349 -2.36 18.52 10.03
N ARG A 350 -2.64 17.75 11.08
CA ARG A 350 -1.77 17.55 12.24
C ARG A 350 -1.71 16.07 12.57
N ILE A 351 -0.54 15.49 12.82
CA ILE A 351 -0.38 14.07 13.16
C ILE A 351 0.42 13.96 14.46
N HIS A 352 0.05 13.09 15.40
CA HIS A 352 0.87 12.87 16.59
C HIS A 352 2.16 12.12 16.25
N THR A 353 2.03 10.98 15.59
CA THR A 353 3.14 10.10 15.17
C THR A 353 2.99 9.68 13.71
N LEU A 354 3.98 9.97 12.87
CA LEU A 354 4.03 9.58 11.46
C LEU A 354 5.32 8.80 11.15
N ASN A 355 5.19 7.49 10.91
CA ASN A 355 6.34 6.65 10.57
C ASN A 355 6.18 6.05 9.17
N ILE A 356 7.16 6.31 8.30
CA ILE A 356 7.21 5.86 6.91
C ILE A 356 8.43 4.96 6.76
N TYR A 357 8.23 3.69 6.37
CA TYR A 357 9.32 2.73 6.39
C TYR A 357 9.21 1.59 5.38
N ASN A 358 10.38 1.11 4.93
CA ASN A 358 10.54 -0.06 4.05
C ASN A 358 9.70 0.03 2.76
N ILE A 359 9.66 1.23 2.16
CA ILE A 359 8.98 1.44 0.87
C ILE A 359 10.03 1.35 -0.24
N GLU A 360 10.18 0.14 -0.77
CA GLU A 360 10.95 -0.14 -1.97
C GLU A 360 10.03 -0.06 -3.19
N THR A 361 10.20 0.90 -4.11
CA THR A 361 9.60 0.77 -5.45
C THR A 361 10.58 1.13 -6.55
N VAL A 362 10.85 0.14 -7.39
CA VAL A 362 11.34 0.35 -8.76
C VAL A 362 10.15 0.60 -9.71
N GLU A 363 8.92 0.23 -9.32
CA GLU A 363 7.79 0.02 -10.26
C GLU A 363 6.44 0.55 -9.76
N SER A 364 6.29 1.88 -9.68
CA SER A 364 4.97 2.53 -9.56
C SER A 364 4.86 3.81 -10.40
N SER A 365 5.41 3.76 -11.61
CA SER A 365 5.24 4.79 -12.64
C SER A 365 3.88 4.64 -13.35
N GLY A 366 2.89 5.40 -12.87
CA GLY A 366 1.54 5.54 -13.45
C GLY A 366 0.79 6.74 -12.85
N ASN A 367 -0.24 7.23 -13.53
CA ASN A 367 -0.93 8.48 -13.20
C ASN A 367 -1.47 8.53 -11.75
N ASN A 368 -1.89 7.39 -11.21
CA ASN A 368 -2.42 7.24 -9.85
C ASN A 368 -1.37 7.50 -8.75
N PHE A 369 -0.06 7.50 -9.08
CA PHE A 369 1.00 7.84 -8.11
C PHE A 369 0.85 9.29 -7.64
N LEU A 370 0.73 10.23 -8.58
CA LEU A 370 0.60 11.67 -8.28
C LEU A 370 -0.67 12.00 -7.48
N GLU A 371 -1.79 11.36 -7.84
CA GLU A 371 -3.03 11.47 -7.06
C GLU A 371 -2.83 10.98 -5.62
N THR A 372 -2.10 9.87 -5.44
CA THR A 372 -1.84 9.29 -4.12
C THR A 372 -0.86 10.14 -3.30
N LEU A 373 0.06 10.88 -3.93
CA LEU A 373 0.92 11.86 -3.25
C LEU A 373 0.13 13.09 -2.74
N SER A 374 -1.03 13.41 -3.31
CA SER A 374 -1.86 14.56 -2.88
C SER A 374 -2.33 14.43 -1.43
N ALA A 375 -2.36 13.22 -0.86
CA ALA A 375 -2.75 12.97 0.52
C ALA A 375 -1.83 13.64 1.57
N PHE A 376 -0.59 14.02 1.20
CA PHE A 376 0.31 14.79 2.06
C PHE A 376 0.06 16.30 2.03
N SER A 377 -0.67 16.81 1.03
CA SER A 377 -0.77 18.24 0.75
C SER A 377 -1.44 19.07 1.85
N SER A 378 -2.22 18.44 2.74
CA SER A 378 -2.85 19.09 3.89
C SER A 378 -1.99 19.08 5.17
N LEU A 379 -0.90 18.30 5.22
CA LEU A 379 -0.14 18.04 6.44
C LEU A 379 0.76 19.23 6.80
N LYS A 380 0.46 19.86 7.93
CA LYS A 380 1.13 21.08 8.44
C LYS A 380 1.99 20.87 9.66
N GLN A 381 1.66 19.88 10.49
CA GLN A 381 2.36 19.65 11.76
C GLN A 381 2.45 18.15 12.11
N ILE A 382 3.58 17.76 12.69
CA ILE A 382 3.74 16.47 13.37
C ILE A 382 4.15 16.74 14.82
N ASP A 383 3.51 16.14 15.82
CA ASP A 383 3.64 16.58 17.22
C ASP A 383 4.76 15.90 18.02
N HIS A 384 5.05 14.62 17.75
CA HIS A 384 5.91 13.82 18.61
C HIS A 384 6.97 13.02 17.85
N GLU A 385 6.58 12.20 16.88
CA GLU A 385 7.53 11.32 16.17
C GLU A 385 7.32 11.41 14.67
N PHE A 386 8.40 11.71 13.94
CA PHE A 386 8.46 11.65 12.49
C PHE A 386 9.66 10.80 12.05
N THR A 387 9.39 9.60 11.56
CA THR A 387 10.43 8.66 11.10
C THR A 387 10.30 8.36 9.62
N ILE A 388 11.39 8.51 8.85
CA ILE A 388 11.54 8.06 7.46
C ILE A 388 12.73 7.11 7.38
N HIS A 389 12.48 5.80 7.29
CA HIS A 389 13.52 4.77 7.37
C HIS A 389 13.46 3.81 6.15
N ASN A 390 14.56 3.66 5.42
CA ASN A 390 14.66 2.78 4.24
C ASN A 390 13.52 3.02 3.21
N VAL A 391 13.32 4.28 2.82
CA VAL A 391 12.34 4.70 1.82
C VAL A 391 13.07 5.07 0.52
N LYS A 392 12.83 4.28 -0.53
CA LYS A 392 13.55 4.38 -1.81
C LYS A 392 12.87 5.24 -2.87
N ILE A 393 11.68 5.79 -2.54
CA ILE A 393 10.83 6.54 -3.48
C ILE A 393 10.99 8.06 -3.39
N PHE A 394 11.64 8.57 -2.34
CA PHE A 394 11.87 9.99 -2.14
C PHE A 394 13.29 10.36 -2.57
N SER A 395 13.41 11.15 -3.64
CA SER A 395 14.62 11.92 -3.95
C SER A 395 14.69 13.23 -3.13
N THR A 396 13.53 13.74 -2.71
CA THR A 396 13.35 14.93 -1.87
C THR A 396 12.11 14.76 -1.00
N LEU A 397 12.07 15.45 0.14
CA LEU A 397 10.92 15.55 1.05
C LEU A 397 9.97 16.71 0.68
N SER A 398 10.10 17.30 -0.51
CA SER A 398 9.20 18.35 -1.04
C SER A 398 7.72 17.95 -1.09
N ILE A 399 7.41 16.66 -0.97
CA ILE A 399 6.04 16.13 -0.81
C ILE A 399 5.34 16.65 0.46
N PHE A 400 6.12 16.95 1.50
CA PHE A 400 5.66 17.59 2.73
C PHE A 400 5.59 19.11 2.55
N SER A 401 4.89 19.57 1.49
CA SER A 401 4.95 20.94 0.99
C SER A 401 4.37 21.99 1.93
N GLN A 402 3.43 21.59 2.80
CA GLN A 402 2.82 22.46 3.83
C GLN A 402 3.35 22.19 5.25
N LEU A 403 4.33 21.28 5.43
CA LEU A 403 4.83 20.93 6.77
C LEU A 403 5.66 22.08 7.34
N HIS A 404 5.17 22.71 8.41
CA HIS A 404 5.79 23.88 9.04
C HIS A 404 6.44 23.56 10.39
N ARG A 405 5.97 22.54 11.13
CA ARG A 405 6.49 22.17 12.45
C ARG A 405 6.56 20.66 12.66
N ILE A 406 7.64 20.20 13.28
CA ILE A 406 7.84 18.82 13.74
C ILE A 406 8.22 18.91 15.22
N GLY A 407 7.50 18.22 16.10
CA GLY A 407 7.67 18.33 17.54
C GLY A 407 6.91 19.52 18.16
N ILE A 408 6.28 19.26 19.31
CA ILE A 408 5.72 20.29 20.21
C ILE A 408 6.31 20.23 21.63
N THR A 409 7.23 19.29 21.89
CA THR A 409 7.98 19.19 23.17
C THR A 409 9.42 18.77 22.91
N SER A 410 10.29 18.90 23.91
CA SER A 410 11.69 18.46 23.85
C SER A 410 11.88 16.93 23.69
N ASN A 411 10.84 16.12 23.95
CA ASN A 411 10.91 14.65 23.76
C ASN A 411 10.62 14.19 22.32
N ALA A 412 10.25 15.12 21.43
CA ALA A 412 9.92 14.78 20.06
C ALA A 412 11.17 14.40 19.25
N SER A 413 10.97 13.66 18.17
CA SER A 413 12.06 13.15 17.33
C SER A 413 11.74 13.21 15.83
N LEU A 414 12.74 13.65 15.07
CA LEU A 414 12.84 13.52 13.62
C LEU A 414 13.96 12.53 13.29
N THR A 415 13.62 11.38 12.70
CA THR A 415 14.59 10.37 12.27
C THR A 415 14.52 10.17 10.76
N ILE A 416 15.63 10.39 10.05
CA ILE A 416 15.74 10.19 8.60
C ILE A 416 16.94 9.27 8.34
N GLU A 417 16.66 8.01 8.02
CA GLU A 417 17.66 6.95 8.07
C GLU A 417 17.61 5.99 6.86
N GLU A 418 18.78 5.61 6.34
CA GLU A 418 18.92 4.59 5.27
C GLU A 418 18.15 4.89 3.96
N ASN A 419 17.80 6.15 3.70
CA ASN A 419 17.08 6.53 2.48
C ASN A 419 18.05 6.68 1.30
N GLU A 420 18.36 5.55 0.64
CA GLU A 420 19.43 5.43 -0.35
C GLU A 420 19.36 6.49 -1.48
N PHE A 421 18.15 6.82 -1.95
CA PHE A 421 17.92 7.73 -3.09
C PHE A 421 17.64 9.19 -2.69
N LEU A 422 17.54 9.50 -1.40
CA LEU A 422 17.29 10.85 -0.91
C LEU A 422 18.53 11.73 -1.19
N THR A 423 18.36 12.75 -2.04
CA THR A 423 19.45 13.67 -2.43
C THR A 423 19.37 15.02 -1.71
N GLU A 424 18.16 15.45 -1.35
CA GLU A 424 17.86 16.70 -0.66
C GLU A 424 16.80 16.46 0.41
N LEU A 425 16.78 17.27 1.48
CA LEU A 425 15.69 17.28 2.47
C LEU A 425 14.48 18.02 1.89
N TRP A 426 14.41 19.34 2.07
CA TRP A 426 13.41 20.21 1.46
C TRP A 426 14.09 21.18 0.48
N PRO A 427 13.47 21.48 -0.67
CA PRO A 427 14.04 22.38 -1.66
C PRO A 427 14.06 23.81 -1.14
N SER A 428 15.05 24.61 -1.54
CA SER A 428 15.20 26.02 -1.14
C SER A 428 14.05 26.94 -1.57
N THR A 429 13.17 26.47 -2.46
CA THR A 429 11.93 27.15 -2.88
C THR A 429 10.76 26.96 -1.91
N GLN A 430 10.88 26.04 -0.95
CA GLN A 430 9.88 25.75 0.07
C GLN A 430 10.31 26.31 1.43
N GLN A 431 9.34 26.73 2.25
CA GLN A 431 9.60 27.00 3.66
C GLN A 431 10.02 25.71 4.38
N LEU A 432 11.16 25.76 5.06
CA LEU A 432 11.68 24.65 5.87
C LEU A 432 10.83 24.48 7.16
N PRO A 433 10.56 23.26 7.62
CA PRO A 433 9.91 23.04 8.90
C PRO A 433 10.86 23.35 10.07
N ILE A 434 10.29 23.85 11.17
CA ILE A 434 11.01 23.99 12.45
C ILE A 434 10.84 22.69 13.23
N VAL A 435 11.94 22.09 13.69
CA VAL A 435 11.93 20.93 14.58
C VAL A 435 12.13 21.37 16.03
N GLN A 436 11.29 20.88 16.94
CA GLN A 436 11.49 20.95 18.38
C GLN A 436 11.78 19.55 18.92
N GLY A 437 12.73 19.42 19.86
CA GLY A 437 13.23 18.13 20.33
C GLY A 437 14.49 17.68 19.60
N SER A 438 14.51 16.45 19.08
CA SER A 438 15.71 15.78 18.57
C SER A 438 15.70 15.52 17.06
N VAL A 439 16.87 15.62 16.42
CA VAL A 439 17.08 15.31 14.99
C VAL A 439 18.20 14.28 14.84
N ASN A 440 17.90 13.20 14.12
CA ASN A 440 18.84 12.15 13.74
C ASN A 440 18.75 11.86 12.24
N ILE A 441 19.77 12.27 11.46
CA ILE A 441 19.84 12.02 10.02
C ILE A 441 21.08 11.19 9.72
N VAL A 442 20.95 9.93 9.32
CA VAL A 442 22.09 9.00 9.31
C VAL A 442 21.98 7.93 8.22
N ARG A 443 23.10 7.47 7.67
CA ARG A 443 23.18 6.45 6.60
C ARG A 443 22.46 6.84 5.28
N ASN A 444 22.21 8.13 5.03
CA ASN A 444 21.61 8.59 3.78
C ASN A 444 22.69 8.81 2.70
N ALA A 445 22.92 7.77 1.89
CA ALA A 445 24.09 7.67 1.00
C ALA A 445 24.24 8.82 -0.01
N ARG A 446 23.12 9.35 -0.54
CA ARG A 446 23.10 10.40 -1.57
C ARG A 446 22.70 11.79 -1.05
N LEU A 447 22.40 11.93 0.24
CA LEU A 447 21.96 13.19 0.84
C LEU A 447 23.16 14.08 1.18
N CYS A 448 23.26 15.24 0.54
CA CYS A 448 24.41 16.12 0.72
C CYS A 448 24.41 16.82 2.09
N LEU A 449 25.56 16.78 2.76
CA LEU A 449 25.76 17.39 4.07
C LEU A 449 25.38 18.88 4.11
N LYS A 450 25.63 19.63 3.04
CA LYS A 450 25.21 21.03 2.90
C LYS A 450 23.69 21.24 3.06
N HIS A 451 22.84 20.33 2.57
CA HIS A 451 21.39 20.43 2.78
C HIS A 451 21.01 20.14 4.24
N ILE A 452 21.71 19.20 4.89
CA ILE A 452 21.54 18.91 6.32
C ILE A 452 21.98 20.12 7.16
N GLU A 453 23.15 20.70 6.89
CA GLU A 453 23.66 21.88 7.61
C GLU A 453 22.75 23.09 7.43
N ASN A 454 22.29 23.39 6.21
CA ASN A 454 21.33 24.46 5.96
C ASN A 454 20.03 24.26 6.77
N PHE A 455 19.50 23.04 6.79
CA PHE A 455 18.30 22.70 7.55
C PHE A 455 18.51 22.85 9.07
N ILE A 456 19.56 22.24 9.62
CA ILE A 456 19.88 22.33 11.05
C ILE A 456 20.12 23.79 11.46
N ASN A 457 20.88 24.56 10.67
CA ASN A 457 21.15 25.97 10.98
C ASN A 457 19.87 26.82 10.95
N TYR A 458 18.97 26.57 9.99
CA TYR A 458 17.64 27.21 9.96
C TYR A 458 16.83 26.86 11.21
N THR A 459 16.77 25.58 11.59
CA THR A 459 16.03 25.16 12.78
C THR A 459 16.63 25.73 14.07
N THR A 460 17.96 25.64 14.28
CA THR A 460 18.64 26.17 15.48
C THR A 460 18.49 27.69 15.62
N ALA A 461 18.38 28.44 14.51
CA ALA A 461 18.11 29.87 14.55
C ALA A 461 16.70 30.22 15.05
N ASN A 462 15.74 29.29 14.95
CA ASN A 462 14.34 29.49 15.33
C ASN A 462 13.93 28.70 16.60
N GLU A 463 14.66 27.65 16.97
CA GLU A 463 14.40 26.77 18.12
C GLU A 463 15.70 26.49 18.87
N LYS A 464 15.84 27.03 20.09
CA LYS A 464 17.12 27.09 20.80
C LYS A 464 17.58 25.78 21.46
N GLU A 465 16.66 24.85 21.69
CA GLU A 465 16.91 23.60 22.44
C GLU A 465 17.06 22.36 21.55
N LEU A 466 17.25 22.55 20.24
CA LEU A 466 17.39 21.49 19.26
C LEU A 466 18.55 20.53 19.59
N GLN A 467 18.23 19.27 19.87
CA GLN A 467 19.21 18.20 20.07
C GLN A 467 19.56 17.56 18.72
N VAL A 468 20.84 17.54 18.35
CA VAL A 468 21.31 17.00 17.07
C VAL A 468 22.30 15.87 17.34
N THR A 469 22.05 14.68 16.78
CA THR A 469 22.97 13.54 16.96
C THR A 469 24.31 13.80 16.27
N ASN A 470 25.42 13.28 16.84
CA ASN A 470 26.75 13.45 16.27
C ASN A 470 26.84 12.98 14.81
N ASP A 471 26.16 11.87 14.48
CA ASP A 471 26.15 11.33 13.12
C ASP A 471 25.35 12.16 12.10
N THR A 472 24.45 13.04 12.55
CA THR A 472 23.73 13.99 11.67
C THR A 472 24.69 14.89 10.90
N ARG A 473 25.80 15.30 11.52
CA ARG A 473 26.84 16.13 10.89
C ARG A 473 28.05 15.33 10.38
N ASN A 474 27.97 13.99 10.35
CA ASN A 474 29.09 13.12 9.99
C ASN A 474 29.15 12.88 8.47
N PRO A 475 30.21 13.33 7.75
CA PRO A 475 30.36 13.15 6.31
C PRO A 475 30.66 11.71 5.89
N TYR A 476 30.96 10.80 6.83
CA TYR A 476 31.06 9.36 6.58
C TYR A 476 29.72 8.66 6.73
N ALA A 477 28.74 9.27 7.41
CA ALA A 477 27.40 8.73 7.60
C ALA A 477 26.40 9.21 6.52
N ASN A 478 26.57 10.43 6.00
CA ASN A 478 25.67 11.03 4.99
C ASN A 478 26.46 11.55 3.78
N GLY A 479 25.89 11.38 2.59
CA GLY A 479 26.42 11.96 1.35
C GLY A 479 27.66 11.28 0.76
N TYR A 480 28.07 10.12 1.26
CA TYR A 480 29.29 9.40 0.81
C TYR A 480 29.22 8.83 -0.62
N LEU A 481 28.03 8.79 -1.25
CA LEU A 481 27.82 8.52 -2.68
C LEU A 481 27.31 9.74 -3.46
N ALA A 482 27.21 10.91 -2.82
CA ALA A 482 26.57 12.09 -3.40
C ALA A 482 27.54 12.95 -4.22
N SER A 483 27.05 13.54 -5.31
CA SER A 483 27.78 14.54 -6.11
C SER A 483 27.27 15.94 -5.78
N CYS A 484 27.64 16.44 -4.60
CA CYS A 484 27.05 17.62 -3.97
C CYS A 484 27.42 18.97 -4.59
N GLU A 485 28.49 19.00 -5.39
CA GLU A 485 29.00 20.21 -6.01
C GLU A 485 29.33 19.93 -7.48
N SER A 486 28.57 20.55 -8.38
CA SER A 486 28.84 20.54 -9.81
C SER A 486 29.73 21.72 -10.17
N SER A 487 31.01 21.45 -10.41
CA SER A 487 31.92 22.40 -11.07
C SER A 487 32.21 21.90 -12.49
N PHE A 488 32.14 22.79 -13.47
CA PHE A 488 32.41 22.44 -14.86
C PHE A 488 33.92 22.35 -15.10
N LEU A 489 34.46 21.12 -15.07
CA LEU A 489 35.84 20.86 -15.47
C LEU A 489 35.97 21.01 -16.98
N LYS A 490 36.86 21.90 -17.44
CA LYS A 490 37.11 22.10 -18.87
C LYS A 490 38.04 21.00 -19.38
N ILE A 491 37.50 20.09 -20.16
CA ILE A 491 38.25 19.04 -20.85
C ILE A 491 38.64 19.55 -22.24
N THR A 492 39.92 19.44 -22.59
CA THR A 492 40.42 19.62 -23.95
C THR A 492 41.05 18.32 -24.45
N ILE A 493 40.91 18.05 -25.74
CA ILE A 493 41.53 16.88 -26.37
C ILE A 493 42.87 17.33 -26.94
N ASP A 494 43.95 16.71 -26.47
CA ASP A 494 45.32 16.99 -26.92
C ASP A 494 45.66 16.20 -28.19
N LYS A 495 45.40 14.89 -28.17
CA LYS A 495 45.75 14.01 -29.29
C LYS A 495 44.88 12.77 -29.36
N ILE A 496 44.36 12.45 -30.53
CA ILE A 496 43.65 11.20 -30.81
C ILE A 496 44.52 10.31 -31.71
N ARG A 497 44.58 9.01 -31.42
CA ARG A 497 45.12 7.95 -32.26
C ARG A 497 44.09 6.81 -32.36
N SER A 498 44.34 5.82 -33.21
CA SER A 498 43.45 4.67 -33.45
C SER A 498 42.96 3.93 -32.19
N LEU A 499 43.78 3.84 -31.14
CA LEU A 499 43.46 3.12 -29.90
C LEU A 499 43.59 3.97 -28.62
N THR A 500 44.00 5.24 -28.72
CA THR A 500 44.31 6.08 -27.55
C THR A 500 43.88 7.53 -27.77
N ALA A 501 43.19 8.13 -26.80
CA ALA A 501 42.97 9.56 -26.74
C ALA A 501 43.69 10.14 -25.51
N ARG A 502 44.48 11.20 -25.72
CA ARG A 502 45.05 12.02 -24.65
C ARG A 502 44.15 13.24 -24.45
N ILE A 503 43.67 13.41 -23.23
CA ILE A 503 42.87 14.55 -22.79
C ILE A 503 43.62 15.32 -21.72
N ASN A 504 43.43 16.64 -21.69
CA ASN A 504 43.86 17.51 -20.62
C ASN A 504 42.60 17.98 -19.87
N VAL A 505 42.63 17.97 -18.54
CA VAL A 505 41.51 18.40 -17.70
C VAL A 505 41.97 19.57 -16.85
N ALA A 506 41.40 20.75 -17.08
CA ALA A 506 41.68 21.92 -16.26
C ALA A 506 40.85 21.84 -14.97
N ILE A 507 41.55 21.72 -13.84
CA ILE A 507 40.96 21.68 -12.50
C ILE A 507 41.14 23.07 -11.84
N PRO A 508 40.06 23.74 -11.38
CA PRO A 508 40.16 25.03 -10.69
C PRO A 508 41.04 24.96 -9.43
N LYS A 509 41.79 26.03 -9.12
CA LYS A 509 42.62 26.09 -7.90
C LYS A 509 41.77 25.97 -6.63
N GLU A 510 40.56 26.53 -6.61
CA GLU A 510 39.62 26.40 -5.49
C GLU A 510 39.27 24.95 -5.13
N SER A 511 39.31 24.02 -6.09
CA SER A 511 39.03 22.60 -5.85
C SER A 511 40.08 21.90 -4.97
N PHE A 512 41.25 22.52 -4.77
CA PHE A 512 42.32 22.02 -3.91
C PHE A 512 42.34 22.66 -2.51
N LEU A 513 41.67 23.80 -2.32
CA LEU A 513 41.81 24.66 -1.13
C LEU A 513 40.78 24.36 -0.02
N ARG A 514 39.94 23.32 -0.17
CA ARG A 514 38.77 23.06 0.69
C ARG A 514 39.01 22.11 1.88
N SER A 515 40.25 21.72 2.17
CA SER A 515 40.59 20.92 3.34
C SER A 515 41.39 21.71 4.39
N SER A 516 40.78 22.76 4.97
CA SER A 516 41.37 23.56 6.05
C SER A 516 41.18 22.96 7.46
N GLY A 517 40.93 21.65 7.55
CA GLY A 517 40.88 20.90 8.81
C GLY A 517 42.22 20.20 9.08
N THR A 518 42.56 20.00 10.35
CA THR A 518 43.86 19.52 10.89
C THR A 518 44.26 18.07 10.53
N ALA A 519 43.73 17.52 9.44
CA ALA A 519 44.04 16.19 8.91
C ALA A 519 44.57 16.27 7.46
N GLU A 520 45.61 17.08 7.23
CA GLU A 520 46.21 17.34 5.90
C GLU A 520 46.74 16.08 5.17
N HIS A 521 46.92 14.96 5.87
CA HIS A 521 47.66 13.81 5.33
C HIS A 521 46.81 12.72 4.66
N LEU A 522 45.47 12.80 4.64
CA LEU A 522 44.62 11.67 4.23
C LEU A 522 43.69 11.88 3.01
N ARG A 523 43.66 13.06 2.37
CA ARG A 523 42.83 13.29 1.18
C ARG A 523 43.62 13.91 0.02
N ARG A 524 44.48 13.11 -0.61
CA ARG A 524 45.00 13.45 -1.95
C ARG A 524 43.83 13.43 -2.95
N PRO A 525 43.61 14.48 -3.76
CA PRO A 525 42.53 14.49 -4.74
C PRO A 525 42.78 13.46 -5.85
N PHE A 526 41.71 12.79 -6.27
CA PHE A 526 41.71 11.83 -7.38
C PHE A 526 40.76 12.31 -8.47
N LEU A 527 41.23 12.31 -9.72
CA LEU A 527 40.40 12.59 -10.88
C LEU A 527 39.79 11.28 -11.37
N SER A 528 38.47 11.15 -11.31
CA SER A 528 37.76 10.02 -11.93
C SER A 528 37.18 10.44 -13.28
N VAL A 529 37.68 9.86 -14.36
CA VAL A 529 37.17 10.09 -15.72
C VAL A 529 36.32 8.91 -16.14
N TYR A 530 35.05 9.16 -16.44
CA TYR A 530 34.12 8.15 -16.97
C TYR A 530 33.94 8.32 -18.48
N TYR A 531 34.08 7.23 -19.23
CA TYR A 531 33.95 7.22 -20.68
C TYR A 531 33.21 5.96 -21.17
N LYS A 532 32.53 6.07 -22.32
CA LYS A 532 31.88 4.95 -23.01
C LYS A 532 31.99 5.11 -24.51
N THR A 533 32.04 3.99 -25.23
CA THR A 533 31.94 3.98 -26.70
C THR A 533 30.46 4.00 -27.10
N THR A 534 30.05 4.94 -27.94
CA THR A 534 28.70 5.01 -28.50
C THR A 534 28.75 5.20 -30.02
N ARG A 535 27.66 4.82 -30.71
CA ARG A 535 27.44 5.05 -32.14
C ARG A 535 26.56 6.28 -32.40
N THR A 536 25.97 6.89 -31.38
CA THR A 536 25.03 8.01 -31.48
C THR A 536 25.49 9.19 -30.61
N LYS A 537 25.07 10.41 -30.96
CA LYS A 537 25.31 11.59 -30.11
C LYS A 537 24.26 11.78 -29.01
N ASN A 538 23.13 11.07 -29.10
CA ASN A 538 22.04 11.10 -28.13
C ASN A 538 22.30 10.03 -27.05
N GLU A 539 23.01 10.41 -26.01
CA GLU A 539 23.37 9.56 -24.88
C GLU A 539 23.06 10.28 -23.57
N THR A 540 22.60 9.54 -22.56
CA THR A 540 22.44 10.09 -21.21
C THR A 540 23.79 10.46 -20.61
N HIS A 541 23.81 11.57 -19.86
CA HIS A 541 24.92 11.96 -19.00
C HIS A 541 25.24 10.85 -17.99
N PHE A 542 26.47 10.87 -17.44
CA PHE A 542 26.86 9.90 -16.42
C PHE A 542 25.95 10.03 -15.18
N ASP A 543 25.35 8.91 -14.80
CA ASP A 543 24.60 8.72 -13.56
C ASP A 543 25.19 7.51 -12.84
N ALA A 544 25.44 7.65 -11.55
CA ALA A 544 25.99 6.61 -10.68
C ALA A 544 25.13 5.33 -10.68
N THR A 545 23.80 5.45 -10.88
CA THR A 545 22.89 4.30 -11.03
C THR A 545 23.25 3.38 -12.20
N HIS A 546 23.89 3.94 -13.24
CA HIS A 546 24.27 3.26 -14.48
C HIS A 546 25.78 3.01 -14.61
N SER A 547 26.53 3.11 -13.51
CA SER A 547 28.00 2.98 -13.46
C SER A 547 28.58 1.78 -14.21
N ARG A 548 27.89 0.63 -14.24
CA ARG A 548 28.31 -0.58 -15.00
C ARG A 548 28.40 -0.40 -16.52
N LYS A 549 27.76 0.64 -17.10
CA LYS A 549 27.81 0.94 -18.55
C LYS A 549 28.95 1.89 -18.94
N TRP A 550 29.77 2.32 -17.98
CA TRP A 550 30.86 3.28 -18.18
C TRP A 550 32.19 2.68 -17.74
N LEU A 551 33.23 2.88 -18.54
CA LEU A 551 34.61 2.63 -18.14
C LEU A 551 35.10 3.80 -17.30
N ARG A 552 35.86 3.51 -16.23
CA ARG A 552 36.39 4.51 -15.28
C ARG A 552 37.90 4.46 -15.26
N VAL A 553 38.55 5.58 -15.53
CA VAL A 553 39.96 5.83 -15.18
C VAL A 553 40.00 6.62 -13.88
N VAL A 554 40.94 6.29 -12.99
CA VAL A 554 41.19 7.06 -11.76
C VAL A 554 42.65 7.47 -11.74
N GLU A 555 42.90 8.77 -11.77
CA GLU A 555 44.25 9.34 -11.72
C GLU A 555 44.51 10.09 -10.41
N LYS A 556 45.75 10.04 -9.94
CA LYS A 556 46.19 10.81 -8.76
C LYS A 556 46.51 12.24 -9.19
N VAL A 557 45.82 13.22 -8.62
CA VAL A 557 46.07 14.62 -8.95
C VAL A 557 47.17 15.15 -8.05
N ASN A 558 48.39 15.24 -8.60
CA ASN A 558 49.49 15.91 -7.94
C ASN A 558 49.33 17.43 -8.08
N TYR A 559 48.92 18.11 -7.01
CA TYR A 559 49.03 19.56 -6.93
C TYR A 559 50.51 19.92 -6.78
N ASN A 560 51.11 20.43 -7.86
CA ASN A 560 52.45 20.99 -7.81
C ASN A 560 52.30 22.51 -7.66
N PRO A 561 52.47 23.08 -6.45
CA PRO A 561 52.52 24.53 -6.33
C PRO A 561 53.72 25.02 -7.13
N ALA A 562 53.47 25.76 -8.20
CA ALA A 562 54.55 26.48 -8.88
C ALA A 562 55.21 27.43 -7.86
N PRO A 563 56.54 27.48 -7.78
CA PRO A 563 57.21 28.42 -6.88
C PRO A 563 56.93 29.84 -7.36
N HIS A 564 56.20 30.59 -6.49
CA HIS A 564 55.88 32.02 -6.50
C HIS A 564 55.71 32.71 -7.86
#